data_AF-A0A1M5HXD0-F1
#
_entry.id   AF-A0A1M5HXD0-F1
#
_cell.length_a   1.000
_cell.length_b   1.000
_cell.length_c   1.000
_cell.angle_alpha   90.00
_cell.angle_beta   90.00
_cell.angle_gamma   90.00
#
_symmetry.space_group_name_H-M   'P 1'
#
loop_
_entity.id
_entity.type
_entity.pdbx_description
1 polymer ?
#
loop_
_entity_poly.entity_id
_entity_poly.type
_entity_poly.pdbx_seq_one_letter_code
_entity_poly.pdbx_strand_id
1 'polypeptide(L)'
;MRNSLDGMRKFFASLAALAFGGAFWACSTFESAGTSEESEGVVAISSKKIVGVAQKGPFVTGSNIVLKETSAEGNLVATGREFFATTRSDQGDFVIDDINLESQYVRLTATGYYKSETTKENSKCQVSLNALSDISDRGVININVFTHLEYGRTLYLVKEGKSFAEAQKQAHAELMKSFSYEWISEDSENLDVTDTSEAGKALERISSGLDLAMNDAQKRAEEGVRCEAAQEVVDVLAKMFRKSGDFSGDFKTEYASSDVIMFFLVTMSYPE
;
A
#
# COMPACT_ATOMS: atom_id res chain seq x y z
N MET A 1 -53.59 -33.30 26.69
CA MET A 1 -52.14 -33.07 26.65
C MET A 1 -51.47 -34.44 26.75
N ARG A 2 -51.59 -35.27 25.71
CA ARG A 2 -50.67 -35.54 24.58
C ARG A 2 -49.26 -36.00 25.00
N ASN A 3 -49.13 -37.32 24.85
CA ASN A 3 -48.06 -38.26 25.13
C ASN A 3 -46.73 -38.00 24.42
N SER A 4 -45.69 -38.47 25.11
CA SER A 4 -44.37 -38.90 24.61
C SER A 4 -44.40 -40.37 24.16
N LEU A 5 -43.45 -40.74 23.30
CA LEU A 5 -42.89 -42.09 22.99
C LEU A 5 -43.09 -42.66 21.58
N ASP A 6 -41.95 -43.21 21.11
CA ASP A 6 -41.67 -44.13 20.00
C ASP A 6 -41.90 -43.63 18.56
N GLY A 7 -40.99 -43.84 17.59
CA GLY A 7 -39.96 -44.86 17.49
C GLY A 7 -40.24 -45.72 16.24
N MET A 8 -39.21 -45.86 15.39
CA MET A 8 -39.04 -46.86 14.32
C MET A 8 -39.54 -46.63 12.87
N ARG A 9 -38.55 -46.89 11.97
CA ARG A 9 -38.59 -47.59 10.67
C ARG A 9 -38.79 -46.80 9.38
N LYS A 10 -37.63 -46.44 8.81
CA LYS A 10 -37.19 -46.54 7.40
C LYS A 10 -38.13 -47.33 6.48
N PHE A 11 -38.45 -46.79 5.30
CA PHE A 11 -38.52 -47.59 4.07
C PHE A 11 -38.21 -46.73 2.83
N PHE A 12 -37.34 -47.28 1.99
CA PHE A 12 -36.86 -46.80 0.69
C PHE A 12 -37.91 -46.96 -0.42
N ALA A 13 -37.81 -46.15 -1.48
CA ALA A 13 -37.93 -46.51 -2.92
C ALA A 13 -38.43 -45.29 -3.70
N SER A 14 -37.62 -44.64 -4.53
CA SER A 14 -37.19 -45.05 -5.89
C SER A 14 -38.13 -44.56 -6.99
N LEU A 15 -37.68 -43.48 -7.64
CA LEU A 15 -37.54 -43.26 -9.08
C LEU A 15 -38.55 -43.83 -10.10
N ALA A 16 -38.81 -42.95 -11.08
CA ALA A 16 -39.10 -43.17 -12.51
C ALA A 16 -40.56 -42.89 -12.94
N ALA A 17 -40.87 -42.24 -14.06
CA ALA A 17 -40.16 -41.45 -15.05
C ALA A 17 -41.22 -40.97 -16.08
N LEU A 18 -40.96 -39.82 -16.75
CA LEU A 18 -41.35 -39.44 -18.14
C LEU A 18 -42.85 -39.42 -18.52
N ALA A 19 -43.41 -38.53 -19.35
CA ALA A 19 -42.98 -37.33 -20.06
C ALA A 19 -44.23 -36.70 -20.72
N PHE A 20 -44.16 -35.40 -21.04
CA PHE A 20 -44.59 -34.71 -22.28
C PHE A 20 -45.31 -33.36 -22.06
N GLY A 21 -44.73 -32.32 -22.66
CA GLY A 21 -45.47 -31.31 -23.40
C GLY A 21 -45.70 -29.97 -22.70
N GLY A 22 -44.94 -28.94 -23.10
CA GLY A 22 -45.26 -27.54 -22.80
C GLY A 22 -44.13 -26.59 -23.16
N ALA A 23 -44.11 -26.10 -24.39
CA ALA A 23 -43.20 -25.06 -24.86
C ALA A 23 -43.59 -23.69 -24.28
N PHE A 24 -42.63 -22.92 -23.76
CA PHE A 24 -42.63 -21.46 -23.85
C PHE A 24 -41.20 -20.93 -23.79
N TRP A 25 -40.83 -20.19 -24.83
CA TRP A 25 -39.68 -19.31 -24.93
C TRP A 25 -39.63 -18.31 -23.76
N ALA A 26 -38.45 -18.16 -23.16
CA ALA A 26 -37.78 -16.86 -22.99
C ALA A 26 -36.43 -17.11 -22.31
N CYS A 27 -35.35 -17.06 -23.11
CA CYS A 27 -34.00 -16.88 -22.60
C CYS A 27 -33.94 -15.44 -22.10
N SER A 28 -34.02 -15.23 -20.78
CA SER A 28 -33.71 -13.93 -20.20
C SER A 28 -32.21 -13.73 -20.34
N THR A 29 -31.81 -13.12 -21.45
CA THR A 29 -30.55 -12.40 -21.56
C THR A 29 -30.49 -11.45 -20.37
N PHE A 30 -29.62 -11.78 -19.42
CA PHE A 30 -29.13 -10.81 -18.45
C PHE A 30 -28.35 -9.79 -19.27
N GLU A 31 -29.05 -8.76 -19.72
CA GLU A 31 -28.41 -7.50 -20.09
C GLU A 31 -27.80 -6.97 -18.80
N SER A 32 -26.54 -7.34 -18.58
CA SER A 32 -25.65 -6.56 -17.73
C SER A 32 -25.61 -5.18 -18.38
N ALA A 33 -26.44 -4.27 -17.86
CA ALA A 33 -26.31 -2.86 -18.14
C ALA A 33 -24.85 -2.51 -17.84
N GLY A 34 -24.08 -2.31 -18.89
CA GLY A 34 -22.74 -1.78 -18.79
C GLY A 34 -22.89 -0.47 -18.05
N THR A 35 -22.42 -0.43 -16.81
CA THR A 35 -21.88 0.81 -16.29
C THR A 35 -20.82 1.19 -17.30
N SER A 36 -21.06 2.22 -18.09
CA SER A 36 -19.98 2.91 -18.76
C SER A 36 -18.99 3.23 -17.64
N GLU A 37 -17.86 2.52 -17.65
CA GLU A 37 -16.69 2.96 -16.92
C GLU A 37 -16.44 4.36 -17.47
N GLU A 38 -16.84 5.37 -16.69
CA GLU A 38 -16.32 6.70 -16.92
C GLU A 38 -14.82 6.54 -16.68
N SER A 39 -14.07 6.45 -17.77
CA SER A 39 -12.62 6.43 -17.70
C SER A 39 -12.22 7.66 -16.89
N GLU A 40 -11.60 7.47 -15.73
CA GLU A 40 -10.97 8.55 -14.97
C GLU A 40 -10.02 9.26 -15.95
N GLY A 41 -10.47 10.40 -16.46
CA GLY A 41 -9.73 11.16 -17.45
C GLY A 41 -8.46 11.72 -16.83
N VAL A 42 -7.38 11.78 -17.59
CA VAL A 42 -6.18 12.50 -17.15
C VAL A 42 -6.46 14.00 -17.21
N VAL A 43 -6.16 14.71 -16.12
CA VAL A 43 -6.41 16.14 -15.96
C VAL A 43 -5.09 16.86 -15.69
N ALA A 44 -4.85 17.97 -16.39
CA ALA A 44 -3.70 18.83 -16.14
C ALA A 44 -3.89 19.64 -14.85
N ILE A 45 -2.80 19.88 -14.13
CA ILE A 45 -2.77 20.62 -12.87
C ILE A 45 -2.07 21.96 -13.08
N SER A 46 -2.62 23.04 -12.53
CA SER A 46 -2.03 24.37 -12.62
C SER A 46 -1.92 25.04 -11.25
N SER A 47 -0.75 25.64 -10.99
CA SER A 47 -0.40 26.36 -9.76
C SER A 47 -0.87 25.69 -8.47
N LYS A 48 -0.66 24.37 -8.36
CA LYS A 48 -1.02 23.61 -7.16
C LYS A 48 0.07 23.74 -6.11
N LYS A 49 -0.35 23.84 -4.85
CA LYS A 49 0.50 23.70 -3.68
C LYS A 49 0.26 22.33 -3.05
N ILE A 50 1.35 21.62 -2.78
CA ILE A 50 1.35 20.36 -2.06
C ILE A 50 2.08 20.55 -0.73
N VAL A 51 1.47 20.07 0.34
CA VAL A 51 2.07 19.99 1.68
C VAL A 51 2.01 18.55 2.16
N GLY A 52 2.76 18.20 3.19
CA GLY A 52 2.67 16.88 3.81
C GLY A 52 3.82 16.62 4.75
N VAL A 53 3.88 15.39 5.27
CA VAL A 53 4.98 14.91 6.13
C VAL A 53 5.64 13.67 5.53
N ALA A 54 6.96 13.54 5.70
CA ALA A 54 7.73 12.36 5.35
C ALA A 54 8.11 11.57 6.61
N GLN A 55 7.63 10.34 6.72
CA GLN A 55 7.62 9.58 7.97
C GLN A 55 7.87 8.08 7.76
N LYS A 56 9.11 7.66 8.05
CA LYS A 56 9.42 6.32 8.55
C LYS A 56 9.07 6.37 10.04
N GLY A 57 10.00 6.88 10.85
CA GLY A 57 9.64 7.91 11.82
C GLY A 57 9.78 9.30 11.18
N PRO A 58 9.48 10.40 11.88
CA PRO A 58 9.63 11.74 11.32
C PRO A 58 11.03 11.97 10.71
N PHE A 59 11.06 12.33 9.43
CA PHE A 59 12.32 12.65 8.75
C PHE A 59 12.88 13.95 9.35
N VAL A 60 14.19 14.00 9.58
CA VAL A 60 14.84 15.18 10.17
C VAL A 60 14.85 16.35 9.20
N THR A 61 15.00 17.56 9.70
CA THR A 61 15.09 18.80 8.91
C THR A 61 16.15 18.69 7.80
N GLY A 62 15.82 19.16 6.59
CA GLY A 62 16.74 19.14 5.45
C GLY A 62 16.75 17.82 4.66
N SER A 63 15.90 16.86 5.01
CA SER A 63 15.71 15.64 4.21
C SER A 63 15.11 15.98 2.84
N ASN A 64 15.53 15.27 1.80
CA ASN A 64 15.19 15.59 0.41
C ASN A 64 13.82 15.03 0.02
N ILE A 65 13.00 15.84 -0.63
CA ILE A 65 11.71 15.44 -1.21
C ILE A 65 11.77 15.72 -2.72
N VAL A 66 11.46 14.70 -3.52
CA VAL A 66 11.38 14.80 -4.97
C VAL A 66 9.98 14.41 -5.41
N LEU A 67 9.27 15.33 -6.07
CA LEU A 67 8.02 15.05 -6.76
C LEU A 67 8.30 14.95 -8.25
N LYS A 68 7.89 13.84 -8.87
CA LYS A 68 8.04 13.59 -10.30
C LYS A 68 6.68 13.63 -10.98
N GLU A 69 6.61 14.39 -12.06
CA GLU A 69 5.47 14.42 -12.96
C GLU A 69 5.32 13.07 -13.67
N THR A 70 4.07 12.63 -13.90
CA THR A 70 3.77 11.48 -14.74
C THR A 70 3.11 11.86 -16.06
N SER A 71 3.24 10.99 -17.06
CA SER A 71 2.73 11.14 -18.41
C SER A 71 1.23 11.45 -18.45
N ALA A 72 0.84 12.34 -19.36
CA ALA A 72 -0.55 12.61 -19.72
C ALA A 72 -1.32 11.38 -20.26
N GLU A 73 -0.64 10.27 -20.53
CA GLU A 73 -1.24 8.99 -20.92
C GLU A 73 -1.89 8.24 -19.74
N GLY A 74 -1.68 8.68 -18.50
CA GLY A 74 -2.27 8.07 -17.30
C GLY A 74 -1.61 6.74 -16.87
N ASN A 75 -0.52 6.33 -17.54
CA ASN A 75 0.22 5.10 -17.25
C ASN A 75 1.24 5.23 -16.12
N LEU A 76 1.27 6.38 -15.43
CA LEU A 76 2.15 6.69 -14.30
C LEU A 76 3.67 6.66 -14.63
N VAL A 77 4.02 6.66 -15.91
CA VAL A 77 5.41 6.76 -16.36
C VAL A 77 5.90 8.19 -16.09
N ALA A 78 7.07 8.34 -15.47
CA ALA A 78 7.62 9.65 -15.19
C ALA A 78 8.06 10.37 -16.47
N THR A 79 7.74 11.66 -16.61
CA THR A 79 8.14 12.48 -17.77
C THR A 79 9.61 12.91 -17.72
N GLY A 80 10.21 12.84 -16.52
CA GLY A 80 11.54 13.37 -16.23
C GLY A 80 11.52 14.80 -15.65
N ARG A 81 10.36 15.46 -15.60
CA ARG A 81 10.20 16.71 -14.85
C ARG A 81 10.07 16.41 -13.36
N GLU A 82 10.90 17.10 -12.58
CA GLU A 82 11.00 16.93 -11.13
C GLU A 82 10.89 18.27 -10.41
N PHE A 83 10.29 18.24 -9.23
CA PHE A 83 10.16 19.35 -8.31
C PHE A 83 10.81 18.92 -6.98
N PHE A 84 11.55 19.84 -6.38
CA PHE A 84 12.36 19.54 -5.19
C PHE A 84 11.86 20.35 -4.00
N ALA A 85 11.85 19.72 -2.84
CA ALA A 85 11.69 20.38 -1.56
C ALA A 85 12.58 19.71 -0.52
N THR A 86 12.67 20.33 0.64
CA THR A 86 13.25 19.71 1.82
C THR A 86 12.28 19.76 2.98
N THR A 87 12.44 18.83 3.92
CA THR A 87 11.72 18.89 5.18
C THR A 87 12.13 20.16 5.95
N ARG A 88 11.16 20.85 6.54
CA ARG A 88 11.31 22.16 7.18
C ARG A 88 11.52 22.05 8.69
N SER A 89 11.12 20.91 9.29
CA SER A 89 11.37 20.59 10.69
C SER A 89 11.66 19.10 10.89
N ASP A 90 12.02 18.73 12.11
CA ASP A 90 12.23 17.34 12.54
C ASP A 90 10.92 16.56 12.71
N GLN A 91 9.79 17.15 12.32
CA GLN A 91 8.52 16.42 12.14
C GLN A 91 8.35 15.87 10.72
N GLY A 92 9.28 16.20 9.80
CA GLY A 92 9.27 15.73 8.42
C GLY A 92 8.34 16.54 7.51
N ASP A 93 7.83 17.70 7.95
CA ASP A 93 6.91 18.52 7.16
C ASP A 93 7.61 19.16 5.95
N PHE A 94 6.96 19.17 4.81
CA PHE A 94 7.46 19.76 3.58
C PHE A 94 6.36 20.50 2.82
N VAL A 95 6.78 21.35 1.89
CA VAL A 95 5.88 22.07 0.98
C VAL A 95 6.55 22.21 -0.38
N ILE A 96 5.79 21.95 -1.43
CA ILE A 96 6.15 22.22 -2.82
C ILE A 96 5.08 23.15 -3.39
N ASP A 97 5.48 24.35 -3.78
CA ASP A 97 4.58 25.39 -4.29
C ASP A 97 4.66 25.50 -5.83
N ASP A 98 3.63 26.09 -6.44
CA ASP A 98 3.53 26.41 -7.87
C ASP A 98 3.81 25.24 -8.84
N ILE A 99 3.24 24.08 -8.51
CA ILE A 99 3.35 22.88 -9.33
C ILE A 99 2.39 22.98 -10.53
N ASN A 100 2.94 22.78 -11.73
CA ASN A 100 2.21 22.73 -12.98
C ASN A 100 2.53 21.42 -13.71
N LEU A 101 1.52 20.57 -13.90
CA LEU A 101 1.66 19.20 -14.42
C LEU A 101 0.72 18.93 -15.58
N GLU A 102 1.14 18.06 -16.49
CA GLU A 102 0.28 17.55 -17.56
C GLU A 102 -0.70 16.44 -17.11
N SER A 103 -0.47 15.86 -15.92
CA SER A 103 -1.32 14.83 -15.30
C SER A 103 -1.51 15.11 -13.81
N GLN A 104 -2.65 14.69 -13.26
CA GLN A 104 -2.95 14.75 -11.83
C GLN A 104 -2.19 13.72 -11.00
N TYR A 105 -1.57 12.72 -11.63
CA TYR A 105 -0.81 11.72 -10.90
C TYR A 105 0.63 12.17 -10.66
N VAL A 106 1.14 11.87 -9.48
CA VAL A 106 2.49 12.24 -9.05
C VAL A 106 3.18 11.09 -8.34
N ARG A 107 4.50 11.02 -8.51
CA ARG A 107 5.37 10.10 -7.78
C ARG A 107 6.25 10.90 -6.85
N LEU A 108 6.19 10.63 -5.55
CA LEU A 108 7.04 11.29 -4.57
C LEU A 108 8.09 10.32 -4.04
N THR A 109 9.27 10.84 -3.76
CA THR A 109 10.33 10.15 -3.04
C THR A 109 10.84 11.05 -1.93
N ALA A 110 10.88 10.54 -0.69
CA ALA A 110 11.53 11.18 0.44
C ALA A 110 12.80 10.41 0.79
N THR A 111 13.93 11.09 0.92
CA THR A 111 15.21 10.50 1.32
C THR A 111 15.83 11.30 2.45
N GLY A 112 16.12 10.64 3.57
CA GLY A 112 16.71 11.32 4.72
C GLY A 112 16.95 10.44 5.93
N TYR A 113 17.57 11.04 6.94
CA TYR A 113 17.63 10.45 8.28
C TYR A 113 16.29 10.66 8.97
N TYR A 114 15.94 9.77 9.89
CA TYR A 114 14.65 9.81 10.58
C TYR A 114 14.83 9.60 12.07
N LYS A 115 13.85 10.04 12.85
CA LYS A 115 13.79 9.74 14.28
C LYS A 115 13.34 8.29 14.46
N SER A 116 14.24 7.41 14.91
CA SER A 116 13.93 5.99 15.14
C SER A 116 12.89 5.86 16.25
N GLU A 117 11.83 5.12 15.93
CA GLU A 117 10.74 4.82 16.84
C GLU A 117 11.19 3.84 17.94
N THR A 118 12.19 2.99 17.64
CA THR A 118 12.74 2.01 18.58
C THR A 118 13.75 2.64 19.54
N THR A 119 14.71 3.42 19.04
CA THR A 119 15.80 3.97 19.87
C THR A 119 15.51 5.36 20.40
N LYS A 120 14.53 6.07 19.80
CA LYS A 120 14.26 7.50 20.02
C LYS A 120 15.45 8.40 19.68
N GLU A 121 16.43 7.92 18.92
CA GLU A 121 17.56 8.67 18.39
C GLU A 121 17.43 8.87 16.87
N ASN A 122 18.27 9.72 16.28
CA ASN A 122 18.31 9.82 14.83
C ASN A 122 18.91 8.53 14.24
N SER A 123 18.37 8.09 13.11
CA SER A 123 18.86 6.92 12.39
C SER A 123 20.33 7.10 11.99
N LYS A 124 21.06 5.99 11.93
CA LYS A 124 22.47 6.00 11.48
C LYS A 124 22.60 6.04 9.97
N CYS A 125 21.54 5.66 9.27
CA CYS A 125 21.47 5.56 7.82
C CYS A 125 20.26 6.34 7.32
N GLN A 126 20.40 6.91 6.12
CA GLN A 126 19.25 7.44 5.40
C GLN A 126 18.39 6.29 4.87
N VAL A 127 17.11 6.55 4.71
CA VAL A 127 16.18 5.66 4.03
C VAL A 127 15.41 6.45 2.98
N SER A 128 15.04 5.77 1.89
CA SER A 128 14.18 6.33 0.85
C SER A 128 12.81 5.67 0.87
N LEU A 129 11.76 6.49 1.01
CA LEU A 129 10.37 6.08 0.91
C LEU A 129 9.73 6.67 -0.35
N ASN A 130 8.73 5.98 -0.89
CA ASN A 130 8.05 6.38 -2.11
C ASN A 130 6.56 6.56 -1.81
N ALA A 131 5.91 7.43 -2.57
CA ALA A 131 4.46 7.56 -2.59
C ALA A 131 3.99 7.80 -4.02
N LEU A 132 2.74 7.45 -4.26
CA LEU A 132 2.05 7.65 -5.53
C LEU A 132 0.68 8.22 -5.18
N SER A 133 0.26 9.31 -5.83
CA SER A 133 -0.98 9.99 -5.45
C SER A 133 -1.65 10.68 -6.64
N ASP A 134 -2.97 10.85 -6.56
CA ASP A 134 -3.78 11.69 -7.44
C ASP A 134 -4.02 13.04 -6.75
N ILE A 135 -3.51 14.14 -7.33
CA ILE A 135 -3.57 15.49 -6.78
C ILE A 135 -4.66 16.38 -7.38
N SER A 136 -5.64 15.81 -8.09
CA SER A 136 -6.81 16.53 -8.61
C SER A 136 -7.48 17.35 -7.50
N ASP A 137 -7.91 16.68 -6.44
CA ASP A 137 -8.68 17.29 -5.34
C ASP A 137 -7.93 17.35 -4.00
N ARG A 138 -6.76 16.73 -3.86
CA ARG A 138 -5.94 16.81 -2.63
C ARG A 138 -4.85 17.88 -2.69
N GLY A 139 -4.53 18.45 -1.53
CA GLY A 139 -3.38 19.34 -1.31
C GLY A 139 -2.40 18.83 -0.25
N VAL A 140 -2.73 17.72 0.41
CA VAL A 140 -1.89 17.04 1.40
C VAL A 140 -1.47 15.68 0.85
N ILE A 141 -0.19 15.36 0.97
CA ILE A 141 0.37 14.05 0.60
C ILE A 141 1.46 13.68 1.61
N ASN A 142 1.18 12.72 2.47
CA ASN A 142 2.16 12.14 3.37
C ASN A 142 2.90 11.02 2.66
N ILE A 143 4.20 10.91 2.94
CA ILE A 143 5.08 9.84 2.44
C ILE A 143 5.42 8.98 3.65
N ASN A 144 4.94 7.74 3.67
CA ASN A 144 5.14 6.84 4.81
C ASN A 144 5.39 5.39 4.39
N VAL A 145 5.47 4.48 5.36
CA VAL A 145 5.75 3.07 5.09
C VAL A 145 4.65 2.41 4.27
N PHE A 146 3.37 2.73 4.49
CA PHE A 146 2.27 2.16 3.71
C PHE A 146 2.32 2.64 2.27
N THR A 147 2.51 3.95 2.05
CA THR A 147 2.62 4.50 0.68
C THR A 147 3.79 3.86 -0.07
N HIS A 148 4.89 3.56 0.62
CA HIS A 148 6.05 2.92 0.00
C HIS A 148 5.78 1.47 -0.40
N LEU A 149 5.12 0.69 0.47
CA LEU A 149 4.78 -0.71 0.18
C LEU A 149 3.75 -0.80 -0.96
N GLU A 150 2.73 0.07 -0.94
CA GLU A 150 1.68 0.12 -1.96
C GLU A 150 2.18 0.63 -3.32
N TYR A 151 3.25 1.42 -3.34
CA TYR A 151 3.77 2.08 -4.54
C TYR A 151 3.97 1.11 -5.72
N GLY A 152 4.75 0.05 -5.48
CA GLY A 152 5.06 -0.93 -6.52
C GLY A 152 3.83 -1.70 -6.98
N ARG A 153 2.92 -2.00 -6.04
CA ARG A 153 1.69 -2.73 -6.30
C ARG A 153 0.70 -1.92 -7.12
N THR A 154 0.53 -0.64 -6.80
CA THR A 154 -0.34 0.27 -7.56
C THR A 154 0.15 0.44 -8.99
N LEU A 155 1.47 0.67 -9.18
CA LEU A 155 2.07 0.71 -10.51
C LEU A 155 1.87 -0.59 -11.31
N TYR A 156 1.96 -1.74 -10.63
CA TYR A 156 1.71 -3.03 -11.26
C TYR A 156 0.24 -3.15 -11.72
N LEU A 157 -0.72 -2.83 -10.84
CA LEU A 157 -2.15 -2.96 -11.14
C LEU A 157 -2.61 -2.02 -12.25
N VAL A 158 -2.11 -0.78 -12.29
CA VAL A 158 -2.39 0.15 -13.41
C VAL A 158 -1.83 -0.39 -14.72
N LYS A 159 -0.63 -0.97 -14.70
CA LYS A 159 -0.06 -1.62 -15.88
C LYS A 159 -0.89 -2.82 -16.37
N GLU A 160 -1.55 -3.53 -15.45
CA GLU A 160 -2.49 -4.61 -15.78
C GLU A 160 -3.87 -4.11 -16.22
N GLY A 161 -4.06 -2.79 -16.33
CA GLY A 161 -5.25 -2.16 -16.92
C GLY A 161 -6.28 -1.62 -15.93
N LYS A 162 -6.00 -1.62 -14.63
CA LYS A 162 -6.88 -1.00 -13.62
C LYS A 162 -6.79 0.53 -13.66
N SER A 163 -7.87 1.21 -13.26
CA SER A 163 -7.80 2.64 -12.98
C SER A 163 -6.84 2.92 -11.81
N PHE A 164 -6.40 4.17 -11.67
CA PHE A 164 -5.55 4.58 -10.55
C PHE A 164 -6.25 4.34 -9.21
N ALA A 165 -7.49 4.80 -9.07
CA ALA A 165 -8.26 4.67 -7.85
C ALA A 165 -8.53 3.20 -7.49
N GLU A 166 -8.86 2.36 -8.48
CA GLU A 166 -9.04 0.92 -8.29
C GLU A 166 -7.74 0.23 -7.85
N ALA A 167 -6.63 0.57 -8.50
CA ALA A 167 -5.32 0.01 -8.20
C ALA A 167 -4.87 0.38 -6.79
N GLN A 168 -5.04 1.64 -6.39
CA GLN A 168 -4.68 2.13 -5.06
C GLN A 168 -5.54 1.49 -3.97
N LYS A 169 -6.87 1.46 -4.16
CA LYS A 169 -7.80 0.81 -3.23
C LYS A 169 -7.49 -0.68 -3.05
N GLN A 170 -7.19 -1.37 -4.15
CA GLN A 170 -6.81 -2.78 -4.10
C GLN A 170 -5.48 -2.99 -3.39
N ALA A 171 -4.45 -2.19 -3.70
CA ALA A 171 -3.15 -2.27 -3.04
C ALA A 171 -3.29 -2.05 -1.53
N HIS A 172 -4.09 -1.07 -1.10
CA HIS A 172 -4.35 -0.81 0.31
C HIS A 172 -5.06 -1.99 0.99
N ALA A 173 -6.10 -2.55 0.36
CA ALA A 173 -6.85 -3.68 0.91
C ALA A 173 -5.95 -4.93 1.08
N GLU A 174 -5.11 -5.19 0.09
CA GLU A 174 -4.12 -6.28 0.10
C GLU A 174 -3.08 -6.08 1.21
N LEU A 175 -2.63 -4.83 1.43
CA LEU A 175 -1.66 -4.49 2.46
C LEU A 175 -2.25 -4.73 3.86
N MET A 176 -3.46 -4.22 4.12
CA MET A 176 -4.14 -4.39 5.40
C MET A 176 -4.36 -5.86 5.72
N LYS A 177 -4.83 -6.62 4.74
CA LYS A 177 -5.01 -8.07 4.86
C LYS A 177 -3.69 -8.79 5.18
N SER A 178 -2.58 -8.36 4.59
CA SER A 178 -1.27 -9.00 4.80
C SER A 178 -0.74 -8.85 6.22
N PHE A 179 -1.14 -7.78 6.91
CA PHE A 179 -0.83 -7.53 8.32
C PHE A 179 -1.98 -7.87 9.27
N SER A 180 -3.01 -8.57 8.78
CA SER A 180 -4.19 -8.98 9.56
C SER A 180 -4.95 -7.80 10.20
N TYR A 181 -4.90 -6.61 9.60
CA TYR A 181 -5.75 -5.50 9.99
C TYR A 181 -7.13 -5.60 9.33
N GLU A 182 -8.15 -5.10 10.03
CA GLU A 182 -9.41 -4.76 9.39
C GLU A 182 -9.21 -3.64 8.36
N TRP A 183 -10.20 -3.43 7.48
CA TRP A 183 -10.14 -2.37 6.48
C TRP A 183 -9.99 -0.99 7.14
N ILE A 184 -8.88 -0.32 6.86
CA ILE A 184 -8.66 1.09 7.17
C ILE A 184 -9.23 1.89 6.00
N SER A 185 -10.18 2.78 6.28
CA SER A 185 -10.87 3.55 5.23
C SER A 185 -10.11 4.77 4.75
N GLU A 186 -9.07 5.18 5.49
CA GLU A 186 -8.26 6.35 5.19
C GLU A 186 -7.13 5.98 4.25
N ASP A 187 -6.97 6.75 3.16
CA ASP A 187 -5.87 6.57 2.21
C ASP A 187 -4.50 6.70 2.90
N SER A 188 -3.55 5.87 2.49
CA SER A 188 -2.20 5.85 3.04
C SER A 188 -1.50 7.21 2.97
N GLU A 189 -1.76 8.04 1.95
CA GLU A 189 -1.14 9.37 1.85
C GLU A 189 -1.77 10.44 2.78
N ASN A 190 -2.80 10.10 3.55
CA ASN A 190 -3.33 10.95 4.62
C ASN A 190 -2.81 10.55 6.00
N LEU A 191 -2.27 9.34 6.13
CA LEU A 191 -1.83 8.81 7.42
C LEU A 191 -0.56 9.51 7.92
N ASP A 192 -0.53 9.75 9.22
CA ASP A 192 0.58 10.33 9.98
C ASP A 192 0.96 9.37 11.12
N VAL A 193 2.25 9.05 11.26
CA VAL A 193 2.78 8.13 12.27
C VAL A 193 2.57 8.65 13.71
N THR A 194 2.34 9.95 13.87
CA THR A 194 2.08 10.60 15.16
C THR A 194 0.60 10.66 15.52
N ASP A 195 -0.28 10.30 14.58
CA ASP A 195 -1.72 10.26 14.84
C ASP A 195 -2.08 9.13 15.82
N THR A 196 -3.03 9.43 16.69
CA THR A 196 -3.56 8.53 17.72
C THR A 196 -4.81 7.76 17.28
N SER A 197 -5.28 7.99 16.04
CA SER A 197 -6.31 7.17 15.41
C SER A 197 -5.87 5.71 15.28
N GLU A 198 -6.81 4.79 15.06
CA GLU A 198 -6.48 3.38 14.84
C GLU A 198 -5.61 3.21 13.58
N ALA A 199 -5.81 4.05 12.56
CA ALA A 199 -5.01 4.06 11.35
C ALA A 199 -3.57 4.55 11.61
N GLY A 200 -3.42 5.65 12.36
CA GLY A 200 -2.11 6.15 12.79
C GLY A 200 -1.34 5.13 13.62
N LYS A 201 -1.99 4.45 14.57
CA LYS A 201 -1.38 3.36 15.36
C LYS A 201 -0.98 2.16 14.51
N ALA A 202 -1.79 1.78 13.52
CA ALA A 202 -1.44 0.68 12.62
C ALA A 202 -0.18 1.02 11.81
N LEU A 203 -0.10 2.25 11.29
CA LEU A 203 1.09 2.76 10.60
C LEU A 203 2.31 2.79 11.53
N GLU A 204 2.17 3.32 12.76
CA GLU A 204 3.24 3.35 13.76
C GLU A 204 3.76 1.96 14.08
N ARG A 205 2.88 0.99 14.34
CA ARG A 205 3.27 -0.38 14.66
C ARG A 205 4.10 -1.01 13.55
N ILE A 206 3.64 -0.90 12.31
CA ILE A 206 4.35 -1.43 11.14
C ILE A 206 5.68 -0.69 10.92
N SER A 207 5.70 0.63 11.07
CA SER A 207 6.92 1.41 10.92
C SER A 207 7.96 1.08 11.99
N SER A 208 7.54 0.96 13.25
CA SER A 208 8.37 0.56 14.39
C SER A 208 8.92 -0.87 14.22
N GLY A 209 8.08 -1.82 13.78
CA GLY A 209 8.54 -3.16 13.42
C GLY A 209 9.60 -3.14 12.31
N LEU A 210 9.40 -2.31 11.30
CA LEU A 210 10.33 -2.15 10.20
C LEU A 210 11.64 -1.50 10.66
N ASP A 211 11.58 -0.55 11.60
CA ASP A 211 12.76 0.08 12.21
C ASP A 211 13.59 -0.95 12.99
N LEU A 212 12.94 -1.84 13.75
CA LEU A 212 13.61 -2.94 14.43
C LEU A 212 14.33 -3.86 13.43
N ALA A 213 13.65 -4.24 12.34
CA ALA A 213 14.21 -5.07 11.28
C ALA A 213 15.43 -4.40 10.61
N MET A 214 15.31 -3.12 10.23
CA MET A 214 16.41 -2.36 9.65
C MET A 214 17.61 -2.24 10.60
N ASN A 215 17.36 -2.05 11.90
CA ASN A 215 18.41 -1.97 12.91
C ASN A 215 19.10 -3.34 13.13
N ASP A 216 18.37 -4.45 13.04
CA ASP A 216 18.95 -5.79 13.10
C ASP A 216 19.80 -6.11 11.85
N ALA A 217 19.30 -5.78 10.66
CA ALA A 217 20.06 -5.92 9.41
C ALA A 217 21.39 -5.14 9.47
N GLN A 218 21.35 -3.88 9.94
CA GLN A 218 22.56 -3.07 10.15
C GLN A 218 23.57 -3.69 11.11
N LYS A 219 23.11 -4.36 12.17
CA LYS A 219 24.00 -5.02 13.15
C LYS A 219 24.67 -6.25 12.58
N ARG A 220 23.98 -6.99 11.71
CA ARG A 220 24.49 -8.20 11.05
C ARG A 220 25.40 -7.88 9.86
N ALA A 221 25.22 -6.71 9.24
CA ALA A 221 25.99 -6.24 8.11
C ALA A 221 27.43 -5.83 8.47
N GLU A 222 28.35 -6.02 7.51
CA GLU A 222 29.71 -5.49 7.58
C GLU A 222 29.69 -3.95 7.63
N GLU A 223 30.69 -3.34 8.26
CA GLU A 223 30.71 -1.91 8.58
C GLU A 223 30.47 -0.98 7.37
N GLY A 224 30.91 -1.39 6.17
CA GLY A 224 30.78 -0.60 4.94
C GLY A 224 29.47 -0.79 4.16
N VAL A 225 28.58 -1.70 4.57
CA VAL A 225 27.33 -2.00 3.84
C VAL A 225 26.08 -1.92 4.73
N ARG A 226 26.19 -1.28 5.91
CA ARG A 226 25.09 -1.23 6.89
C ARG A 226 23.89 -0.44 6.37
N CYS A 227 24.12 0.66 5.67
CA CYS A 227 23.03 1.50 5.19
C CYS A 227 22.31 0.89 3.99
N GLU A 228 23.05 0.19 3.14
CA GLU A 228 22.54 -0.66 2.07
C GLU A 228 21.67 -1.77 2.66
N ALA A 229 22.13 -2.45 3.71
CA ALA A 229 21.34 -3.48 4.40
C ALA A 229 20.05 -2.92 5.02
N ALA A 230 20.08 -1.69 5.55
CA ALA A 230 18.86 -1.02 6.05
C ALA A 230 17.86 -0.74 4.94
N GLN A 231 18.30 -0.16 3.82
CA GLN A 231 17.44 0.11 2.66
C GLN A 231 16.93 -1.19 2.03
N GLU A 232 17.75 -2.24 1.97
CA GLU A 232 17.40 -3.54 1.40
C GLU A 232 16.17 -4.15 2.09
N VAL A 233 16.04 -4.04 3.41
CA VAL A 233 14.85 -4.53 4.14
C VAL A 233 13.57 -3.88 3.59
N VAL A 234 13.59 -2.56 3.40
CA VAL A 234 12.45 -1.78 2.90
C VAL A 234 12.15 -2.16 1.44
N ASP A 235 13.18 -2.20 0.60
CA ASP A 235 13.05 -2.49 -0.83
C ASP A 235 12.56 -3.92 -1.08
N VAL A 236 13.03 -4.90 -0.30
CA VAL A 236 12.60 -6.30 -0.45
C VAL A 236 11.14 -6.45 -0.08
N LEU A 237 10.67 -5.84 1.01
CA LEU A 237 9.24 -5.87 1.38
C LEU A 237 8.36 -5.28 0.27
N ALA A 238 8.74 -4.13 -0.28
CA ALA A 238 8.01 -3.52 -1.40
C ALA A 238 8.04 -4.40 -2.66
N LYS A 239 9.17 -5.02 -2.97
CA LYS A 239 9.31 -5.96 -4.12
C LYS A 239 8.44 -7.20 -3.96
N MET A 240 8.35 -7.74 -2.76
CA MET A 240 7.50 -8.90 -2.46
C MET A 240 6.02 -8.57 -2.69
N PHE A 241 5.57 -7.47 -2.11
CA PHE A 241 4.18 -7.05 -2.18
C PHE A 241 3.74 -6.71 -3.61
N ARG A 242 4.64 -6.13 -4.41
CA ARG A 242 4.36 -5.61 -5.76
C ARG A 242 3.55 -6.55 -6.67
N LYS A 243 3.89 -7.84 -6.74
CA LYS A 243 3.30 -8.75 -7.75
C LYS A 243 2.09 -9.52 -7.22
N SER A 244 2.14 -10.03 -6.00
CA SER A 244 1.07 -10.87 -5.44
C SER A 244 0.07 -10.09 -4.59
N GLY A 245 0.42 -8.89 -4.09
CA GLY A 245 -0.38 -8.23 -3.07
C GLY A 245 -0.30 -8.94 -1.71
N ASP A 246 0.75 -9.74 -1.49
CA ASP A 246 1.01 -10.42 -0.23
C ASP A 246 2.52 -10.59 -0.02
N PHE A 247 2.90 -11.09 1.16
CA PHE A 247 4.28 -11.40 1.50
C PHE A 247 4.58 -12.91 1.46
N SER A 248 3.88 -13.67 0.62
CA SER A 248 3.96 -15.14 0.59
C SER A 248 5.01 -15.72 -0.39
N GLY A 249 5.68 -14.87 -1.16
CA GLY A 249 6.64 -15.26 -2.20
C GLY A 249 7.84 -16.08 -1.66
N ASP A 250 8.41 -16.93 -2.51
CA ASP A 250 9.51 -17.84 -2.14
C ASP A 250 10.79 -17.08 -1.76
N PHE A 251 11.10 -17.05 -0.45
CA PHE A 251 12.16 -16.26 0.20
C PHE A 251 13.59 -16.78 -0.03
N LYS A 252 13.76 -17.90 -0.73
CA LYS A 252 14.86 -18.81 -0.38
C LYS A 252 16.25 -18.49 -0.94
N THR A 253 16.49 -17.50 -1.79
CA THR A 253 17.78 -17.50 -2.52
C THR A 253 18.49 -16.19 -2.84
N GLU A 254 18.02 -15.00 -2.44
CA GLU A 254 18.66 -13.77 -2.99
C GLU A 254 19.07 -12.68 -1.99
N TYR A 255 18.62 -12.69 -0.73
CA TYR A 255 18.82 -11.55 0.18
C TYR A 255 19.49 -11.95 1.49
N ALA A 256 20.53 -11.20 1.88
CA ALA A 256 21.29 -11.42 3.12
C ALA A 256 20.45 -11.17 4.39
N SER A 257 19.32 -10.47 4.24
CA SER A 257 18.40 -10.08 5.32
C SER A 257 17.14 -10.96 5.43
N SER A 258 17.09 -12.12 4.77
CA SER A 258 15.87 -12.96 4.69
C SER A 258 15.30 -13.36 6.06
N ASP A 259 16.14 -13.78 7.01
CA ASP A 259 15.71 -14.13 8.37
C ASP A 259 15.09 -12.93 9.13
N VAL A 260 15.65 -11.74 8.92
CA VAL A 260 15.20 -10.49 9.55
C VAL A 260 13.81 -10.11 9.03
N ILE A 261 13.62 -10.23 7.71
CA ILE A 261 12.35 -9.94 7.05
C ILE A 261 11.28 -10.95 7.46
N MET A 262 11.62 -12.25 7.54
CA MET A 262 10.69 -13.27 8.03
C MET A 262 10.25 -13.00 9.47
N PHE A 263 11.18 -12.63 10.35
CA PHE A 263 10.84 -12.26 11.73
C PHE A 263 9.91 -11.05 11.79
N PHE A 264 10.18 -10.02 10.99
CA PHE A 264 9.29 -8.86 10.87
C PHE A 264 7.88 -9.26 10.43
N LEU A 265 7.74 -10.04 9.37
CA LEU A 265 6.42 -10.44 8.86
C LEU A 265 5.63 -11.27 9.87
N VAL A 266 6.29 -12.23 10.53
CA VAL A 266 5.63 -13.04 11.57
C VAL A 266 5.17 -12.17 12.73
N THR A 267 5.99 -11.22 13.19
CA THR A 267 5.63 -10.36 14.32
C THR A 267 4.54 -9.35 13.99
N MET A 268 4.49 -8.86 12.75
CA MET A 268 3.51 -7.85 12.33
C MET A 268 2.16 -8.43 11.91
N SER A 269 2.11 -9.69 11.43
CA SER A 269 0.85 -10.33 11.03
C SER A 269 0.00 -10.83 12.20
N TYR A 270 0.53 -10.86 13.43
CA TYR A 270 -0.19 -11.26 14.64
C TYR A 270 -0.14 -10.16 15.70
N PRO A 271 -0.97 -9.11 15.56
CA PRO A 271 -1.02 -8.08 16.56
C PRO A 271 -1.62 -8.63 17.87
N GLU A 272 -0.82 -8.67 18.95
CA GLU A 272 -1.33 -8.73 20.34
C GLU A 272 -2.35 -7.62 20.61
#